data_AF-A0AAU2DNX6-F1
#
_entry.id   AF-A0AAU2DNX6-F1
#
_cell.length_a   1.000
_cell.length_b   1.000
_cell.length_c   1.000
_cell.angle_alpha   90.00
_cell.angle_beta   90.00
_cell.angle_gamma   90.00
#
_symmetry.space_group_name_H-M   'P 1'
#
loop_
_entity.id
_entity.type
_entity.pdbx_description
1 polymer ?
#
loop_
_entity_poly.entity_id
_entity_poly.type
_entity_poly.pdbx_seq_one_letter_code
_entity_poly.pdbx_strand_id
1 'polypeptide(L)'
;MAWRNTYRPHLTAAEPTLERGAWVSSFELYQAENAHQVAELTVMHTYNPAMPSQQWRTPAGSVWAENTPVRLRFGWWSDDSADWYGYVASSRVLASETDPRFGHAVQIPVVYTLTGTSMLTQTRRNRTWRDTSASAIARTVAAEYSLQPRVDGSSVIFAQQMQSMSDWQFLCDVADQIGYRVYVDGTVLWFVNRETVMPASDRSVPLVRMTKAPGAIDTLREFSAILGDTDPAGGVRARYRAVAYNRTSSVLTPASYSQTRTTLHGQQVAAVLDRQYADRPAASYNQASRLLAAESDWLWVEARAVTNGDPRLRPGSVVDVQGDAVGESNLGLWMVRSAVHKINVNLLYPQKTTYTATLVLGRNDARKLDLKVQQPPVNPAPTVLVNGRWRAAYTGGLS
;
A
#
# COMPACT_ATOMS: atom_id res chain seq x y z
N MET A 1 11.35 -12.63 22.35
CA MET A 1 11.43 -12.99 20.91
C MET A 1 12.66 -13.86 20.61
N ALA A 2 12.84 -14.99 21.30
CA ALA A 2 13.95 -15.93 21.01
C ALA A 2 13.71 -16.73 19.72
N TRP A 3 12.45 -16.81 19.28
CA TRP A 3 12.02 -17.60 18.14
C TRP A 3 12.68 -17.13 16.83
N ARG A 4 12.76 -15.82 16.54
CA ARG A 4 13.24 -15.30 15.24
C ARG A 4 14.70 -15.65 14.86
N ASN A 5 15.51 -16.19 15.77
CA ASN A 5 16.82 -16.79 15.43
C ASN A 5 16.69 -18.21 14.82
N THR A 6 15.56 -18.87 15.05
CA THR A 6 15.20 -20.19 14.51
C THR A 6 14.43 -20.07 13.19
N TYR A 7 13.60 -19.03 13.02
CA TYR A 7 12.69 -18.90 11.88
C TYR A 7 13.28 -18.04 10.77
N ARG A 8 13.16 -18.55 9.54
CA ARG A 8 13.76 -17.97 8.33
C ARG A 8 12.67 -17.35 7.48
N PRO A 9 12.90 -16.16 6.90
CA PRO A 9 11.95 -15.64 5.93
C PRO A 9 11.75 -16.63 4.79
N HIS A 10 10.51 -16.70 4.31
CA HIS A 10 10.15 -17.55 3.20
C HIS A 10 9.42 -16.73 2.14
N LEU A 11 9.51 -17.22 0.92
CA LEU A 11 8.91 -16.65 -0.26
C LEU A 11 8.66 -17.79 -1.25
N THR A 12 7.41 -18.01 -1.60
CA THR A 12 6.99 -19.09 -2.48
C THR A 12 5.95 -18.58 -3.47
N ALA A 13 6.09 -18.95 -4.74
CA ALA A 13 5.03 -18.77 -5.74
C ALA A 13 4.09 -19.96 -5.68
N ALA A 14 2.83 -19.73 -5.31
CA ALA A 14 1.80 -20.76 -5.26
C ALA A 14 1.11 -20.90 -6.62
N GLU A 15 0.90 -19.78 -7.32
CA GLU A 15 0.34 -19.75 -8.67
C GLU A 15 1.10 -18.70 -9.50
N PRO A 16 1.47 -18.99 -10.76
CA PRO A 16 1.56 -20.35 -11.31
C PRO A 16 2.63 -21.17 -10.56
N THR A 17 2.48 -22.49 -10.55
CA THR A 17 3.49 -23.38 -9.95
C THR A 17 4.80 -23.27 -10.72
N LEU A 18 5.90 -23.08 -10.01
CA LEU A 18 7.23 -23.04 -10.61
C LEU A 18 7.61 -24.41 -11.21
N GLU A 19 8.23 -24.39 -12.38
CA GLU A 19 8.76 -25.59 -13.02
C GLU A 19 9.90 -26.21 -12.20
N ARG A 20 10.18 -27.50 -12.42
CA ARG A 20 11.28 -28.19 -11.74
C ARG A 20 12.62 -27.52 -12.12
N GLY A 21 13.37 -27.11 -11.09
CA GLY A 21 14.64 -26.40 -11.29
C GLY A 21 14.49 -24.87 -11.33
N ALA A 22 13.29 -24.34 -11.10
CA ALA A 22 13.07 -22.92 -10.85
C ALA A 22 12.80 -22.64 -9.36
N TRP A 23 13.28 -21.51 -8.84
CA TRP A 23 12.94 -21.03 -7.50
C TRP A 23 12.90 -19.50 -7.45
N VAL A 24 12.18 -18.96 -6.49
CA VAL A 24 12.17 -17.50 -6.25
C VAL A 24 13.43 -17.11 -5.49
N SER A 25 14.14 -16.08 -5.98
CA SER A 25 15.36 -15.56 -5.38
C SER A 25 15.18 -14.23 -4.69
N SER A 26 14.40 -13.31 -5.26
CA SER A 26 14.11 -12.02 -4.64
C SER A 26 12.69 -11.57 -4.93
N PHE A 27 12.16 -10.77 -4.02
CA PHE A 27 10.86 -10.13 -4.13
C PHE A 27 10.93 -8.74 -3.50
N GLU A 28 10.54 -7.73 -4.27
CA GLU A 28 10.40 -6.37 -3.80
C GLU A 28 8.99 -5.87 -4.10
N LEU A 29 8.20 -5.58 -3.07
CA LEU A 29 6.80 -5.17 -3.17
C LEU A 29 6.64 -3.73 -2.70
N TYR A 30 6.20 -2.88 -3.60
CA TYR A 30 5.92 -1.46 -3.40
C TYR A 30 4.42 -1.25 -3.18
N GLN A 31 4.06 -0.67 -2.04
CA GLN A 31 2.69 -0.36 -1.66
C GLN A 31 2.60 1.07 -1.18
N ALA A 32 1.65 1.84 -1.70
CA ALA A 32 1.36 3.19 -1.25
C ALA A 32 -0.14 3.47 -1.36
N GLU A 33 -0.62 4.46 -0.60
CA GLU A 33 -1.97 5.01 -0.78
C GLU A 33 -2.14 5.58 -2.19
N ASN A 34 -3.33 5.41 -2.78
CA ASN A 34 -3.69 5.93 -4.10
C ASN A 34 -2.78 5.45 -5.25
N ALA A 35 -2.05 4.34 -5.05
CA ALA A 35 -1.18 3.74 -6.05
C ALA A 35 -1.52 2.27 -6.28
N HIS A 36 -1.28 1.78 -7.50
CA HIS A 36 -1.25 0.36 -7.73
C HIS A 36 -0.13 -0.27 -6.90
N GLN A 37 -0.39 -1.44 -6.32
CA GLN A 37 0.70 -2.26 -5.81
C GLN A 37 1.53 -2.76 -7.00
N VAL A 38 2.84 -2.62 -6.90
CA VAL A 38 3.79 -3.12 -7.89
C VAL A 38 4.78 -4.01 -7.18
N ALA A 39 5.12 -5.15 -7.77
CA ALA A 39 6.16 -6.01 -7.25
C ALA A 39 7.18 -6.38 -8.34
N GLU A 40 8.43 -6.48 -7.95
CA GLU A 40 9.49 -7.08 -8.75
C GLU A 40 9.82 -8.46 -8.16
N LEU A 41 9.72 -9.49 -8.99
CA LEU A 41 9.99 -10.88 -8.60
C LEU A 41 11.10 -11.44 -9.47
N THR A 42 12.19 -11.91 -8.86
CA THR A 42 13.24 -12.61 -9.60
C THR A 42 13.12 -14.10 -9.38
N VAL A 43 12.83 -14.84 -10.46
CA VAL A 43 12.83 -16.30 -10.49
C VAL A 43 14.12 -16.76 -11.14
N MET A 44 14.84 -17.65 -10.45
CA MET A 44 16.05 -18.28 -10.96
C MET A 44 15.68 -19.59 -11.61
N HIS A 45 16.10 -19.75 -12.86
CA HIS A 45 15.92 -20.95 -13.64
C HIS A 45 17.26 -21.68 -13.77
N THR A 46 17.31 -22.95 -13.40
CA THR A 46 18.52 -23.77 -13.56
C THR A 46 18.40 -24.69 -14.75
N TYR A 47 19.37 -24.56 -15.65
CA TYR A 47 19.53 -25.40 -16.82
C TYR A 47 20.79 -26.26 -16.68
N ASN A 48 20.65 -27.58 -16.77
CA ASN A 48 21.78 -28.49 -16.80
C ASN A 48 21.99 -29.02 -18.24
N PRO A 49 23.03 -28.55 -18.96
CA PRO A 49 23.29 -29.00 -20.33
C PRO A 49 23.58 -30.49 -20.44
N ALA A 50 23.97 -31.15 -19.35
CA ALA A 50 24.23 -32.59 -19.31
C ALA A 50 22.95 -33.45 -19.25
N MET A 51 21.75 -32.84 -19.16
CA MET A 51 20.46 -33.54 -19.14
C MET A 51 19.67 -33.27 -20.44
N PRO A 52 19.76 -34.14 -21.46
CA PRO A 52 19.11 -33.94 -22.77
C PRO A 52 17.59 -33.84 -22.71
N SER A 53 16.95 -34.38 -21.67
CA SER A 53 15.51 -34.28 -21.44
C SER A 53 15.05 -32.88 -21.02
N GLN A 54 15.98 -31.97 -20.67
CA GLN A 54 15.70 -30.55 -20.46
C GLN A 54 15.88 -29.76 -21.77
N GLN A 55 15.28 -30.22 -22.88
CA GLN A 55 15.21 -29.43 -24.11
C GLN A 55 14.22 -28.28 -23.92
N TRP A 56 14.73 -27.10 -23.61
CA TRP A 56 13.91 -25.91 -23.46
C TRP A 56 13.53 -25.35 -24.84
N ARG A 57 12.30 -24.85 -25.00
CA ARG A 57 11.89 -24.13 -26.22
C ARG A 57 12.53 -22.74 -26.33
N THR A 58 13.04 -22.21 -25.23
CA THR A 58 13.82 -20.97 -25.11
C THR A 58 14.83 -21.13 -23.96
N PRO A 59 16.01 -20.46 -23.98
CA PRO A 59 16.98 -20.56 -22.89
C PRO A 59 16.42 -20.21 -21.51
N ALA A 60 15.33 -19.45 -21.38
CA ALA A 60 14.73 -19.03 -20.09
C ALA A 60 13.49 -19.82 -19.63
N GLY A 61 13.06 -20.86 -20.36
CA GLY A 61 11.96 -21.74 -19.95
C GLY A 61 10.61 -21.12 -20.31
N SER A 62 9.50 -21.65 -19.79
CA SER A 62 8.20 -21.00 -19.99
C SER A 62 8.13 -19.73 -19.14
N VAL A 63 8.61 -18.62 -19.70
CA VAL A 63 8.42 -17.31 -19.10
C VAL A 63 6.91 -17.05 -19.01
N TRP A 64 6.42 -16.71 -17.83
CA TRP A 64 5.01 -16.38 -17.63
C TRP A 64 4.59 -15.26 -18.57
N ALA A 65 3.53 -15.49 -19.35
CA ALA A 65 2.99 -14.50 -20.26
C ALA A 65 2.43 -13.29 -19.50
N GLU A 66 2.33 -12.15 -20.17
CA GLU A 66 1.60 -10.99 -19.62
C GLU A 66 0.17 -11.38 -19.24
N ASN A 67 -0.34 -10.75 -18.18
CA ASN A 67 -1.62 -11.05 -17.55
C ASN A 67 -1.75 -12.44 -16.91
N THR A 68 -0.66 -13.21 -16.80
CA THR A 68 -0.68 -14.45 -16.01
C THR A 68 -0.99 -14.11 -14.54
N PRO A 69 -2.00 -14.73 -13.91
CA PRO A 69 -2.31 -14.52 -12.50
C PRO A 69 -1.20 -15.08 -11.62
N VAL A 70 -0.77 -14.30 -10.63
CA VAL A 70 0.28 -14.68 -9.68
C VAL A 70 -0.24 -14.61 -8.26
N ARG A 71 0.01 -15.67 -7.48
CA ARG A 71 -0.13 -15.72 -6.02
C ARG A 71 1.22 -16.03 -5.39
N LEU A 72 1.71 -15.10 -4.57
CA LEU A 72 2.94 -15.25 -3.80
C LEU A 72 2.59 -15.36 -2.33
N ARG A 73 3.26 -16.23 -1.59
CA ARG A 73 3.19 -16.28 -0.14
C ARG A 73 4.54 -15.88 0.44
N PHE A 74 4.55 -14.92 1.36
CA PHE A 74 5.77 -14.38 1.93
C PHE A 74 5.61 -14.04 3.41
N GLY A 75 6.70 -14.10 4.17
CA GLY A 75 6.72 -13.78 5.60
C GLY A 75 7.87 -14.45 6.35
N TRP A 76 7.77 -14.55 7.68
CA TRP A 76 8.78 -15.22 8.53
C TRP A 76 8.44 -16.68 8.82
N TRP A 77 7.17 -17.04 8.86
CA TRP A 77 6.71 -18.39 9.17
C TRP A 77 5.33 -18.66 8.56
N SER A 78 4.84 -19.90 8.60
CA SER A 78 3.49 -20.25 8.10
C SER A 78 2.41 -19.35 8.70
N ASP A 79 2.54 -19.02 9.98
CA ASP A 79 1.53 -18.28 10.74
C ASP A 79 1.78 -16.76 10.70
N ASP A 80 2.98 -16.35 10.28
CA ASP A 80 3.39 -14.95 10.05
C ASP A 80 3.71 -14.77 8.55
N SER A 81 2.71 -15.12 7.72
CA SER A 81 2.77 -15.02 6.27
C SER A 81 1.53 -14.34 5.73
N ALA A 82 1.69 -13.63 4.61
CA ALA A 82 0.56 -13.17 3.82
C ALA A 82 0.66 -13.69 2.39
N ASP A 83 -0.52 -13.81 1.78
CA ASP A 83 -0.66 -14.00 0.35
C ASP A 83 -0.70 -12.63 -0.34
N TRP A 84 0.08 -12.48 -1.40
CA TRP A 84 0.00 -11.39 -2.36
C TRP A 84 -0.57 -11.90 -3.68
N TYR A 85 -1.47 -11.13 -4.28
CA TYR A 85 -2.16 -11.49 -5.51
C TYR A 85 -1.98 -10.40 -6.56
N GLY A 86 -1.68 -10.80 -7.79
CA GLY A 86 -1.53 -9.88 -8.90
C GLY A 86 -1.41 -10.57 -10.24
N TYR A 87 -0.85 -9.87 -11.20
CA TYR A 87 -0.68 -10.32 -12.56
C TYR A 87 0.69 -9.91 -13.09
N VAL A 88 1.24 -10.70 -14.01
CA VAL A 88 2.46 -10.35 -14.73
C VAL A 88 2.17 -9.16 -15.65
N ALA A 89 2.83 -8.02 -15.43
CA ALA A 89 2.75 -6.86 -16.31
C ALA A 89 3.83 -6.92 -17.40
N SER A 90 5.04 -7.34 -17.05
CA SER A 90 6.14 -7.57 -17.99
C SER A 90 7.15 -8.56 -17.42
N SER A 91 7.97 -9.14 -18.29
CA SER A 91 9.09 -9.99 -17.88
C SER A 91 10.36 -9.62 -18.64
N ARG A 92 11.51 -9.82 -18.01
CA ARG A 92 12.83 -9.59 -18.61
C ARG A 92 13.78 -10.69 -18.18
N VAL A 93 14.40 -11.34 -19.17
CA VAL A 93 15.47 -12.32 -18.94
C VAL A 93 16.79 -11.57 -18.77
N LEU A 94 17.50 -11.80 -17.68
CA LEU A 94 18.85 -11.27 -17.45
C LEU A 94 19.91 -12.20 -18.05
N ALA A 95 21.14 -11.68 -18.21
CA ALA A 95 22.26 -12.48 -18.73
C ALA A 95 22.47 -13.74 -17.89
N SER A 96 22.76 -14.86 -18.56
CA SER A 96 22.98 -16.14 -17.92
C SER A 96 24.44 -16.36 -17.60
N GLU A 97 24.73 -16.81 -16.39
CA GLU A 97 26.08 -17.17 -15.96
C GLU A 97 26.15 -18.66 -15.61
N THR A 98 27.28 -19.28 -15.91
CA THR A 98 27.61 -20.62 -15.41
C THR A 98 28.16 -20.48 -14.00
N ASP A 99 27.46 -21.01 -13.00
CA ASP A 99 27.93 -20.98 -11.61
C ASP A 99 28.56 -22.33 -11.24
N PRO A 100 29.89 -22.39 -10.96
CA PRO A 100 30.56 -23.60 -10.49
C PRO A 100 29.92 -24.21 -9.22
N ARG A 101 29.29 -23.39 -8.37
CA ARG A 101 28.63 -23.83 -7.14
C ARG A 101 27.40 -24.70 -7.39
N PHE A 102 26.84 -24.63 -8.60
CA PHE A 102 25.70 -25.42 -9.03
C PHE A 102 26.10 -26.49 -10.06
N GLY A 103 27.33 -27.00 -9.98
CA GLY A 103 27.81 -28.08 -10.85
C GLY A 103 27.92 -27.64 -12.31
N HIS A 104 28.32 -26.38 -12.55
CA HIS A 104 28.36 -25.75 -13.87
C HIS A 104 26.99 -25.65 -14.57
N ALA A 105 25.90 -25.78 -13.82
CA ALA A 105 24.58 -25.48 -14.36
C ALA A 105 24.49 -23.99 -14.71
N VAL A 106 23.80 -23.70 -15.81
CA VAL A 106 23.54 -22.33 -16.24
C VAL A 106 22.37 -21.81 -15.42
N GLN A 107 22.59 -20.69 -14.74
CA GLN A 107 21.54 -19.99 -14.01
C GLN A 107 21.02 -18.81 -14.82
N ILE A 108 19.70 -18.72 -14.93
CA ILE A 108 19.02 -17.78 -15.81
C ILE A 108 18.04 -17.00 -14.96
N PRO A 109 18.38 -15.76 -14.56
CA PRO A 109 17.46 -14.93 -13.79
C PRO A 109 16.39 -14.37 -14.72
N VAL A 110 15.12 -14.54 -14.34
CA VAL A 110 13.98 -13.88 -14.99
C VAL A 110 13.34 -12.94 -13.98
N VAL A 111 13.33 -11.65 -14.32
CA VAL A 111 12.72 -10.59 -13.51
C VAL A 111 11.32 -10.32 -14.04
N TYR A 112 10.32 -10.49 -13.20
CA TYR A 112 8.93 -10.17 -13.49
C TYR A 112 8.54 -8.88 -12.79
N THR A 113 7.96 -7.96 -13.56
CA THR A 113 7.21 -6.83 -13.01
C THR A 113 5.77 -7.28 -12.88
N LEU A 114 5.25 -7.26 -11.66
CA LEU A 114 3.90 -7.69 -11.32
C LEU A 114 3.09 -6.48 -10.84
N THR A 115 1.83 -6.42 -11.22
CA THR A 115 0.88 -5.42 -10.70
C THR A 115 -0.18 -6.14 -9.88
N GLY A 116 -0.56 -5.59 -8.73
CA GLY A 116 -1.61 -6.16 -7.88
C GLY A 116 -2.95 -6.31 -8.60
N THR A 117 -3.95 -6.89 -7.94
CA THR A 117 -5.28 -7.15 -8.54
C THR A 117 -6.00 -5.90 -9.09
N SER A 118 -5.62 -4.71 -8.63
CA SER A 118 -6.03 -3.41 -9.18
C SER A 118 -5.65 -3.21 -10.66
N MET A 119 -4.75 -4.01 -11.25
CA MET A 119 -4.39 -3.93 -12.67
C MET A 119 -5.60 -3.93 -13.61
N LEU A 120 -6.64 -4.71 -13.29
CA LEU A 120 -7.85 -4.79 -14.11
C LEU A 120 -8.61 -3.45 -14.22
N THR A 121 -8.41 -2.55 -13.26
CA THR A 121 -9.05 -1.23 -13.21
C THR A 121 -8.34 -0.16 -14.06
N GLN A 122 -7.27 -0.54 -14.78
CA GLN A 122 -6.53 0.37 -15.66
C GLN A 122 -7.23 0.65 -17.00
N THR A 123 -8.29 -0.10 -17.34
CA THR A 123 -9.05 0.14 -18.58
C THR A 123 -9.72 1.51 -18.55
N ARG A 124 -9.46 2.32 -19.58
CA ARG A 124 -10.10 3.63 -19.76
C ARG A 124 -11.60 3.47 -20.01
N ARG A 125 -12.42 4.30 -19.34
CA ARG A 125 -13.86 4.35 -19.56
C ARG A 125 -14.36 5.78 -19.70
N ASN A 126 -15.44 5.92 -20.45
CA ASN A 126 -16.19 7.16 -20.59
C ASN A 126 -17.56 6.96 -19.94
N ARG A 127 -17.76 7.57 -18.77
CA ARG A 127 -19.01 7.45 -17.99
C ARG A 127 -19.36 8.78 -17.35
N THR A 128 -20.65 9.06 -17.23
CA THR A 128 -21.13 10.19 -16.43
C THR A 128 -21.88 9.66 -15.22
N TRP A 129 -21.46 10.09 -14.05
CA TRP A 129 -22.10 9.79 -12.77
C TRP A 129 -22.95 11.00 -12.39
N ARG A 130 -24.24 10.80 -12.10
CA ARG A 130 -25.17 11.88 -11.72
C ARG A 130 -25.82 11.56 -10.39
N ASP A 131 -25.96 12.57 -9.55
CA ASP A 131 -26.59 12.48 -8.22
C ASP A 131 -26.09 11.27 -7.41
N THR A 132 -24.80 10.96 -7.54
CA THR A 132 -24.19 9.75 -6.96
C THR A 132 -23.16 10.15 -5.91
N SER A 133 -23.12 9.43 -4.78
CA SER A 133 -22.08 9.65 -3.76
C SER A 133 -20.76 8.98 -4.14
N ALA A 134 -19.64 9.51 -3.64
CA ALA A 134 -18.33 8.88 -3.85
C ALA A 134 -18.29 7.41 -3.39
N SER A 135 -18.96 7.11 -2.27
CA SER A 135 -19.07 5.75 -1.76
C SER A 135 -19.85 4.81 -2.69
N ALA A 136 -20.91 5.31 -3.34
CA ALA A 136 -21.66 4.54 -4.33
C ALA A 136 -20.83 4.29 -5.59
N ILE A 137 -20.09 5.30 -6.08
CA ILE A 137 -19.14 5.15 -7.20
C ILE A 137 -18.13 4.03 -6.90
N ALA A 138 -17.47 4.07 -5.74
CA ALA A 138 -16.47 3.08 -5.35
C ALA A 138 -17.05 1.65 -5.28
N ARG A 139 -18.27 1.50 -4.72
CA ARG A 139 -18.96 0.20 -4.67
C ARG A 139 -19.32 -0.33 -6.05
N THR A 140 -19.81 0.53 -6.95
CA THR A 140 -20.14 0.14 -8.32
C THR A 140 -18.89 -0.32 -9.07
N VAL A 141 -17.79 0.45 -9.00
CA VAL A 141 -16.52 0.06 -9.63
C VAL A 141 -16.01 -1.26 -9.03
N ALA A 142 -16.01 -1.42 -7.71
CA ALA A 142 -15.61 -2.68 -7.08
C ALA A 142 -16.40 -3.90 -7.59
N ALA A 143 -17.72 -3.76 -7.67
CA ALA A 143 -18.61 -4.84 -8.11
C ALA A 143 -18.33 -5.28 -9.55
N GLU A 144 -18.08 -4.34 -10.47
CA GLU A 144 -17.75 -4.63 -11.87
C GLU A 144 -16.48 -5.48 -12.03
N TYR A 145 -15.53 -5.31 -11.12
CA TYR A 145 -14.28 -6.06 -11.09
C TYR A 145 -14.31 -7.26 -10.13
N SER A 146 -15.47 -7.58 -9.54
CA SER A 146 -15.61 -8.62 -8.52
C SER A 146 -14.66 -8.45 -7.33
N LEU A 147 -14.38 -7.19 -6.96
CA LEU A 147 -13.66 -6.83 -5.75
C LEU A 147 -14.65 -6.70 -4.59
N GLN A 148 -14.24 -7.07 -3.38
CA GLN A 148 -15.03 -6.83 -2.17
C GLN A 148 -14.87 -5.36 -1.77
N PRO A 149 -15.94 -4.54 -1.80
CA PRO A 149 -15.84 -3.14 -1.40
C PRO A 149 -15.76 -2.99 0.13
N ARG A 150 -14.77 -2.23 0.61
CA ARG A 150 -14.66 -1.70 1.97
C ARG A 150 -14.68 -0.19 1.90
N VAL A 151 -15.88 0.37 2.01
CA VAL A 151 -16.14 1.75 1.65
C VAL A 151 -16.80 2.48 2.80
N ASP A 152 -16.13 3.51 3.30
CA ASP A 152 -16.72 4.40 4.30
C ASP A 152 -17.87 5.21 3.68
N GLY A 153 -18.94 5.40 4.45
CA GLY A 153 -20.06 6.25 4.03
C GLY A 153 -19.56 7.66 3.74
N SER A 154 -19.94 8.21 2.58
CA SER A 154 -19.67 9.61 2.23
C SER A 154 -21.00 10.34 2.09
N SER A 155 -21.12 11.49 2.77
CA SER A 155 -22.26 12.41 2.63
C SER A 155 -22.14 13.27 1.37
N VAL A 156 -21.02 13.19 0.64
CA VAL A 156 -20.79 13.96 -0.58
C VAL A 156 -21.51 13.32 -1.75
N ILE A 157 -22.53 14.01 -2.25
CA ILE A 157 -23.25 13.67 -3.48
C ILE A 157 -22.72 14.58 -4.60
N PHE A 158 -22.26 13.98 -5.70
CA PHE A 158 -21.89 14.72 -6.90
C PHE A 158 -23.13 14.90 -7.77
N ALA A 159 -23.48 16.16 -8.08
CA ALA A 159 -24.54 16.45 -9.04
C ALA A 159 -24.22 15.84 -10.42
N GLN A 160 -22.97 16.03 -10.86
CA GLN A 160 -22.44 15.40 -12.06
C GLN A 160 -20.92 15.23 -11.94
N GLN A 161 -20.41 14.04 -12.23
CA GLN A 161 -18.98 13.75 -12.36
C GLN A 161 -18.74 12.99 -13.65
N MET A 162 -17.87 13.52 -14.51
CA MET A 162 -17.50 12.88 -15.77
C MET A 162 -16.20 12.10 -15.59
N GLN A 163 -16.20 10.84 -16.02
CA GLN A 163 -15.04 9.98 -16.10
C GLN A 163 -14.62 9.85 -17.57
N SER A 164 -13.35 10.14 -17.85
CA SER A 164 -12.72 9.99 -19.17
C SER A 164 -11.34 9.32 -19.09
N MET A 165 -11.09 8.61 -18.00
CA MET A 165 -9.81 8.00 -17.58
C MET A 165 -10.05 6.56 -17.11
N SER A 166 -8.99 5.87 -16.63
CA SER A 166 -9.14 4.55 -16.04
C SER A 166 -10.01 4.57 -14.78
N ASP A 167 -10.68 3.47 -14.46
CA ASP A 167 -11.44 3.36 -13.22
C ASP A 167 -10.55 3.57 -11.99
N TRP A 168 -9.29 3.12 -12.04
CA TRP A 168 -8.31 3.37 -10.97
C TRP A 168 -8.03 4.86 -10.75
N GLN A 169 -7.61 5.56 -11.82
CA GLN A 169 -7.26 6.97 -11.73
C GLN A 169 -8.48 7.78 -11.30
N PHE A 170 -9.65 7.44 -11.83
CA PHE A 170 -10.89 8.08 -11.45
C PHE A 170 -11.22 7.91 -9.96
N LEU A 171 -11.04 6.71 -9.40
CA LEU A 171 -11.22 6.50 -7.96
C LEU A 171 -10.23 7.30 -7.13
N CYS A 172 -8.96 7.39 -7.55
CA CYS A 172 -7.96 8.20 -6.87
C CYS A 172 -8.35 9.69 -6.87
N ASP A 173 -8.73 10.23 -8.04
CA ASP A 173 -9.18 11.62 -8.18
C ASP A 173 -10.43 11.91 -7.33
N VAL A 174 -11.40 10.98 -7.29
CA VAL A 174 -12.59 11.10 -6.46
C VAL A 174 -12.22 11.06 -4.97
N ALA A 175 -11.31 10.17 -4.57
CA ALA A 175 -10.85 10.08 -3.19
C ALA A 175 -10.14 11.36 -2.74
N ASP A 176 -9.25 11.89 -3.58
CA ASP A 176 -8.51 13.13 -3.29
C ASP A 176 -9.42 14.35 -3.20
N GLN A 177 -10.52 14.40 -3.95
CA GLN A 177 -11.52 15.47 -3.84
C GLN A 177 -12.25 15.50 -2.50
N ILE A 178 -12.36 14.37 -1.81
CA ILE A 178 -13.15 14.25 -0.56
C ILE A 178 -12.31 13.90 0.67
N GLY A 179 -10.98 13.76 0.53
CA GLY A 179 -10.07 13.45 1.63
C GLY A 179 -10.06 11.97 2.01
N TYR A 180 -10.31 11.10 1.03
CA TYR A 180 -10.29 9.65 1.19
C TYR A 180 -8.98 9.10 0.64
N ARG A 181 -8.76 7.80 0.84
CA ARG A 181 -7.68 7.03 0.23
C ARG A 181 -8.24 5.79 -0.44
N VAL A 182 -7.55 5.37 -1.50
CA VAL A 182 -7.83 4.16 -2.25
C VAL A 182 -6.67 3.19 -2.08
N TYR A 183 -6.99 1.94 -1.79
CA TYR A 183 -6.01 0.86 -1.69
C TYR A 183 -6.67 -0.47 -2.02
N VAL A 184 -5.92 -1.39 -2.65
CA VAL A 184 -6.42 -2.74 -2.94
C VAL A 184 -5.51 -3.74 -2.25
N ASP A 185 -6.08 -4.59 -1.40
CA ASP A 185 -5.39 -5.65 -0.69
C ASP A 185 -6.01 -7.01 -1.07
N GLY A 186 -5.26 -7.86 -1.77
CA GLY A 186 -5.82 -9.05 -2.39
C GLY A 186 -6.99 -8.65 -3.30
N THR A 187 -8.21 -9.11 -3.03
CA THR A 187 -9.41 -8.71 -3.78
C THR A 187 -10.33 -7.75 -3.02
N VAL A 188 -9.81 -7.06 -2.00
CA VAL A 188 -10.56 -6.08 -1.21
C VAL A 188 -10.19 -4.67 -1.66
N LEU A 189 -11.19 -3.91 -2.15
CA LEU A 189 -11.02 -2.49 -2.47
C LEU A 189 -11.37 -1.64 -1.25
N TRP A 190 -10.37 -0.99 -0.68
CA TRP A 190 -10.53 0.00 0.38
C TRP A 190 -10.72 1.38 -0.25
N PHE A 191 -11.84 2.02 0.09
CA PHE A 191 -12.15 3.41 -0.22
C PHE A 191 -12.63 4.06 1.08
N VAL A 192 -11.68 4.49 1.89
CA VAL A 192 -11.92 4.88 3.29
C VAL A 192 -11.43 6.30 3.54
N ASN A 193 -11.97 6.93 4.58
CA ASN A 193 -11.44 8.21 5.02
C ASN A 193 -9.95 8.04 5.40
N ARG A 194 -9.11 9.05 5.15
CA ARG A 194 -7.70 9.04 5.55
C ARG A 194 -7.51 8.87 7.06
N GLU A 195 -8.51 9.24 7.86
CA GLU A 195 -8.55 9.02 9.31
C GLU A 195 -8.90 7.58 9.74
N THR A 196 -9.34 6.73 8.81
CA THR A 196 -9.88 5.40 9.13
C THR A 196 -8.79 4.34 9.06
N VAL A 197 -8.37 3.77 10.19
CA VAL A 197 -7.41 2.65 10.24
C VAL A 197 -7.97 1.42 9.52
N MET A 198 -7.14 0.80 8.68
CA MET A 198 -7.43 -0.46 8.00
C MET A 198 -6.79 -1.61 8.80
N PRO A 199 -7.54 -2.32 9.67
CA PRO A 199 -6.96 -3.32 10.54
C PRO A 199 -6.42 -4.53 9.75
N ALA A 200 -5.47 -5.25 10.35
CA ALA A 200 -5.10 -6.58 9.91
C ALA A 200 -6.30 -7.54 10.07
N SER A 201 -6.32 -8.63 9.29
CA SER A 201 -7.39 -9.64 9.35
C SER A 201 -7.49 -10.27 10.75
N ASP A 202 -6.37 -10.44 11.42
CA ASP A 202 -6.26 -10.98 12.78
C ASP A 202 -6.40 -9.92 13.88
N ARG A 203 -6.63 -8.65 13.50
CA ARG A 203 -6.74 -7.47 14.40
C ARG A 203 -5.49 -7.18 15.21
N SER A 204 -4.38 -7.85 14.92
CA SER A 204 -3.12 -7.59 15.59
C SER A 204 -2.52 -6.28 15.10
N VAL A 205 -1.76 -5.65 15.99
CA VAL A 205 -0.94 -4.49 15.66
C VAL A 205 0.53 -4.95 15.70
N PRO A 206 1.26 -4.90 14.57
CA PRO A 206 2.68 -5.19 14.56
C PRO A 206 3.43 -4.30 15.55
N LEU A 207 4.29 -4.94 16.36
CA LEU A 207 5.15 -4.29 17.34
C LEU A 207 6.57 -4.20 16.79
N VAL A 208 7.11 -2.99 16.68
CA VAL A 208 8.50 -2.75 16.26
C VAL A 208 9.26 -2.05 17.39
N ARG A 209 10.46 -2.54 17.71
CA ARG A 209 11.25 -2.07 18.86
C ARG A 209 12.69 -1.76 18.46
N MET A 210 13.19 -0.62 18.94
CA MET A 210 14.60 -0.22 18.84
C MET A 210 15.15 0.16 20.22
N THR A 211 16.03 -0.68 20.78
CA THR A 211 16.61 -0.52 22.12
C THR A 211 18.07 -0.11 22.04
N LYS A 212 18.81 -0.55 21.01
CA LYS A 212 20.27 -0.35 20.84
C LYS A 212 21.14 -0.84 22.01
N ALA A 213 20.61 -1.70 22.89
CA ALA A 213 21.37 -2.30 23.98
C ALA A 213 22.22 -3.48 23.47
N PRO A 214 23.44 -3.70 23.98
CA PRO A 214 24.26 -4.86 23.62
C PRO A 214 23.50 -6.18 23.83
N GLY A 215 23.43 -7.01 22.79
CA GLY A 215 22.73 -8.31 22.83
C GLY A 215 21.20 -8.22 22.67
N ALA A 216 20.60 -7.03 22.63
CA ALA A 216 19.19 -6.87 22.29
C ALA A 216 18.96 -7.09 20.78
N ILE A 217 17.92 -7.84 20.43
CA ILE A 217 17.49 -8.03 19.05
C ILE A 217 16.43 -6.98 18.74
N ASP A 218 16.82 -5.97 17.99
CA ASP A 218 15.91 -4.91 17.54
C ASP A 218 15.15 -5.34 16.28
N THR A 219 13.85 -5.07 16.28
CA THR A 219 12.99 -5.29 15.10
C THR A 219 12.86 -4.02 14.25
N LEU A 220 13.14 -2.86 14.83
CA LEU A 220 13.27 -1.57 14.16
C LEU A 220 14.75 -1.24 14.04
N ARG A 221 15.25 -1.13 12.80
CA ARG A 221 16.66 -0.90 12.48
C ARG A 221 16.98 0.59 12.41
N GLU A 222 16.10 1.35 11.76
CA GLU A 222 16.24 2.78 11.56
C GLU A 222 14.89 3.45 11.80
N PHE A 223 14.91 4.62 12.41
CA PHE A 223 13.73 5.46 12.63
C PHE A 223 14.12 6.92 12.63
N SER A 224 13.41 7.72 11.83
CA SER A 224 13.59 9.17 11.75
C SER A 224 12.23 9.83 11.56
N ALA A 225 11.82 10.66 12.51
CA ALA A 225 10.59 11.44 12.43
C ALA A 225 10.89 12.90 12.08
N ILE A 226 10.03 13.48 11.25
CA ILE A 226 10.03 14.89 10.86
C ILE A 226 8.73 15.48 11.39
N LEU A 227 8.85 16.37 12.37
CA LEU A 227 7.73 17.18 12.86
C LEU A 227 7.67 18.44 12.00
N GLY A 228 6.75 18.53 11.05
CA GLY A 228 6.71 19.70 10.17
C GLY A 228 6.02 20.88 10.81
N ASP A 229 6.77 21.98 10.91
CA ASP A 229 6.22 23.32 10.99
C ASP A 229 6.13 23.95 9.59
N THR A 230 7.24 23.92 8.84
CA THR A 230 7.38 24.45 7.47
C THR A 230 7.84 23.41 6.44
N ASP A 231 8.19 22.20 6.87
CA ASP A 231 8.68 21.15 5.98
C ASP A 231 7.52 20.55 5.17
N PRO A 232 7.61 20.48 3.82
CA PRO A 232 6.62 19.80 2.98
C PRO A 232 6.41 18.33 3.33
N ALA A 233 7.44 17.61 3.76
CA ALA A 233 7.38 16.19 4.10
C ALA A 233 6.71 15.95 5.47
N GLY A 234 6.91 16.86 6.43
CA GLY A 234 6.27 16.83 7.75
C GLY A 234 4.95 17.60 7.82
N GLY A 235 4.28 17.83 6.69
CA GLY A 235 3.03 18.57 6.62
C GLY A 235 3.17 20.05 7.01
N VAL A 236 3.03 20.94 6.04
CA VAL A 236 3.12 22.40 6.28
C VAL A 236 1.98 22.88 7.19
N ARG A 237 2.28 23.71 8.21
CA ARG A 237 1.27 24.42 9.02
C ARG A 237 0.63 25.56 8.23
N ALA A 238 -0.27 25.21 7.32
CA ALA A 238 -0.95 26.16 6.47
C ALA A 238 -2.41 26.40 6.89
N ARG A 239 -2.86 27.64 6.72
CA ARG A 239 -4.26 27.98 6.54
C ARG A 239 -4.52 27.97 5.05
N TYR A 240 -5.39 27.07 4.63
CA TYR A 240 -5.78 26.96 3.24
C TYR A 240 -6.91 27.92 2.96
N ARG A 241 -6.83 28.65 1.85
CA ARG A 241 -7.84 29.62 1.42
C ARG A 241 -8.21 29.35 -0.03
N ALA A 242 -9.50 29.40 -0.33
CA ALA A 242 -10.03 29.36 -1.68
C ALA A 242 -11.15 30.40 -1.81
N VAL A 243 -11.43 30.81 -3.04
CA VAL A 243 -12.58 31.66 -3.34
C VAL A 243 -13.54 30.87 -4.21
N ALA A 244 -14.78 30.71 -3.76
CA ALA A 244 -15.84 30.07 -4.52
C ALA A 244 -16.66 31.14 -5.25
N TYR A 245 -16.91 30.95 -6.54
CA TYR A 245 -17.88 31.77 -7.25
C TYR A 245 -19.26 31.12 -7.13
N ASN A 246 -20.14 31.75 -6.37
CA ASN A 246 -21.52 31.31 -6.28
C ASN A 246 -22.29 31.83 -7.50
N ARG A 247 -22.67 30.92 -8.41
CA ARG A 247 -23.40 31.29 -9.64
C ARG A 247 -24.79 31.86 -9.37
N THR A 248 -25.43 31.49 -8.26
CA THR A 248 -26.78 31.94 -7.92
C THR A 248 -26.78 33.34 -7.35
N SER A 249 -25.78 33.68 -6.51
CA SER A 249 -25.68 35.01 -5.90
C SER A 249 -24.74 35.96 -6.63
N SER A 250 -23.97 35.47 -7.63
CA SER A 250 -22.91 36.20 -8.33
C SER A 250 -21.83 36.81 -7.42
N VAL A 251 -21.68 36.27 -6.21
CA VAL A 251 -20.72 36.75 -5.21
C VAL A 251 -19.56 35.75 -5.06
N LEU A 252 -18.35 36.29 -5.03
CA LEU A 252 -17.15 35.57 -4.62
C LEU A 252 -17.16 35.37 -3.10
N THR A 253 -17.27 34.12 -2.66
CA THR A 253 -17.31 33.78 -1.24
C THR A 253 -15.97 33.17 -0.85
N PRO A 254 -15.18 33.79 0.06
CA PRO A 254 -13.96 33.19 0.55
C PRO A 254 -14.29 32.00 1.46
N ALA A 255 -13.54 30.92 1.32
CA ALA A 255 -13.52 29.79 2.24
C ALA A 255 -12.10 29.62 2.79
N SER A 256 -12.01 29.29 4.08
CA SER A 256 -10.74 28.98 4.71
C SER A 256 -10.85 27.72 5.56
N TYR A 257 -9.79 26.92 5.54
CA TYR A 257 -9.66 25.74 6.38
C TYR A 257 -8.28 25.74 7.05
N SER A 258 -8.23 25.38 8.32
CA SER A 258 -6.98 25.18 9.05
C SER A 258 -7.15 23.97 9.94
N GLN A 259 -6.26 23.00 9.79
CA GLN A 259 -6.26 21.81 10.61
C GLN A 259 -5.82 22.17 12.04
N THR A 260 -6.51 21.63 13.04
CA THR A 260 -6.06 21.76 14.43
C THR A 260 -4.82 20.90 14.63
N ARG A 261 -3.74 21.50 15.14
CA ARG A 261 -2.48 20.80 15.43
C ARG A 261 -1.99 21.11 16.83
N THR A 262 -1.23 20.19 17.39
CA THR A 262 -0.71 20.23 18.76
C THR A 262 0.81 20.15 18.74
N THR A 263 1.48 20.91 19.61
CA THR A 263 2.90 20.73 19.87
C THR A 263 3.13 19.41 20.61
N LEU A 264 4.40 19.04 20.79
CA LEU A 264 4.79 17.96 21.71
C LEU A 264 4.14 18.18 23.09
N HIS A 265 4.05 19.40 23.61
CA HIS A 265 3.43 19.67 24.91
C HIS A 265 1.88 19.65 24.90
N GLY A 266 1.24 19.27 23.79
CA GLY A 266 -0.22 19.24 23.64
C GLY A 266 -0.86 20.62 23.46
N GLN A 267 -0.06 21.67 23.27
CA GLN A 267 -0.58 23.02 23.06
C GLN A 267 -1.03 23.20 21.62
N GLN A 268 -2.19 23.79 21.40
CA GLN A 268 -2.64 24.11 20.05
C GLN A 268 -1.72 25.12 19.39
N VAL A 269 -1.40 24.90 18.11
CA VAL A 269 -0.54 25.79 17.33
C VAL A 269 -1.28 26.36 16.15
N ALA A 270 -1.14 27.67 15.93
CA ALA A 270 -1.77 28.37 14.82
C ALA A 270 -1.12 28.03 13.47
N ALA A 271 -1.81 28.26 12.36
CA ALA A 271 -1.18 28.23 11.04
C ALA A 271 -0.07 29.28 10.95
N VAL A 272 1.05 28.92 10.32
CA VAL A 272 2.21 29.82 10.09
C VAL A 272 2.15 30.42 8.69
N LEU A 273 1.58 29.69 7.73
CA LEU A 273 1.53 30.08 6.32
C LEU A 273 0.09 30.16 5.83
N ASP A 274 -0.17 31.03 4.86
CA ASP A 274 -1.43 31.05 4.10
C ASP A 274 -1.18 30.42 2.73
N ARG A 275 -1.92 29.37 2.40
CA ARG A 275 -1.88 28.74 1.07
C ARG A 275 -3.18 29.03 0.33
N GLN A 276 -3.09 29.86 -0.70
CA GLN A 276 -4.25 30.23 -1.52
C GLN A 276 -4.32 29.35 -2.77
N TYR A 277 -5.47 28.74 -3.00
CA TYR A 277 -5.76 28.00 -4.22
C TYR A 277 -6.61 28.85 -5.16
N ALA A 278 -6.12 29.01 -6.39
CA ALA A 278 -6.81 29.68 -7.48
C ALA A 278 -7.24 28.71 -8.60
N ASP A 279 -6.74 27.49 -8.57
CA ASP A 279 -6.81 26.46 -9.62
C ASP A 279 -8.01 25.53 -9.49
N ARG A 280 -8.69 25.49 -8.33
CA ARG A 280 -9.89 24.67 -8.09
C ARG A 280 -11.11 25.55 -7.81
N PRO A 281 -11.80 26.08 -8.84
CA PRO A 281 -13.01 26.85 -8.65
C PRO A 281 -14.11 25.96 -8.06
N ALA A 282 -14.57 26.31 -6.85
CA ALA A 282 -15.71 25.67 -6.23
C ALA A 282 -17.00 26.43 -6.58
N ALA A 283 -18.10 25.69 -6.78
CA ALA A 283 -19.41 26.28 -7.06
C ALA A 283 -20.14 26.77 -5.80
N SER A 284 -19.64 26.42 -4.61
CA SER A 284 -20.21 26.83 -3.33
C SER A 284 -19.15 26.87 -2.22
N TYR A 285 -19.44 27.59 -1.14
CA TYR A 285 -18.60 27.61 0.06
C TYR A 285 -18.38 26.21 0.65
N ASN A 286 -19.44 25.40 0.74
CA ASN A 286 -19.35 24.02 1.26
C ASN A 286 -18.48 23.12 0.39
N GLN A 287 -18.50 23.29 -0.93
CA GLN A 287 -17.59 22.59 -1.82
C GLN A 287 -16.13 23.07 -1.63
N ALA A 288 -15.91 24.38 -1.52
CA ALA A 288 -14.58 24.92 -1.28
C ALA A 288 -13.98 24.41 0.03
N SER A 289 -14.72 24.54 1.14
CA SER A 289 -14.28 24.07 2.46
C SER A 289 -13.91 22.58 2.46
N ARG A 290 -14.68 21.74 1.77
CA ARG A 290 -14.37 20.31 1.61
C ARG A 290 -13.10 20.05 0.82
N LEU A 291 -12.91 20.72 -0.32
CA LEU A 291 -11.69 20.58 -1.13
C LEU A 291 -10.47 21.02 -0.32
N LEU A 292 -10.58 22.10 0.45
CA LEU A 292 -9.51 22.57 1.32
C LEU A 292 -9.21 21.57 2.46
N ALA A 293 -10.23 20.97 3.06
CA ALA A 293 -10.07 19.94 4.09
C ALA A 293 -9.46 18.65 3.54
N ALA A 294 -9.88 18.23 2.34
CA ALA A 294 -9.35 17.06 1.65
C ALA A 294 -7.87 17.18 1.28
N GLU A 295 -7.46 18.40 0.93
CA GLU A 295 -6.08 18.75 0.57
C GLU A 295 -5.16 18.88 1.79
N SER A 296 -5.71 19.09 2.99
CA SER A 296 -4.90 19.16 4.19
C SER A 296 -4.22 17.82 4.49
N ASP A 297 -2.93 17.87 4.84
CA ASP A 297 -2.21 16.66 5.22
C ASP A 297 -2.58 16.28 6.65
N TRP A 298 -3.51 15.33 6.77
CA TRP A 298 -4.06 14.90 8.05
C TRP A 298 -3.01 14.23 8.93
N LEU A 299 -2.09 13.48 8.31
CA LEU A 299 -1.01 12.77 8.97
C LEU A 299 0.28 13.60 8.89
N TRP A 300 0.19 14.83 9.39
CA TRP A 300 1.26 15.81 9.25
C TRP A 300 2.58 15.37 9.91
N VAL A 301 2.59 14.58 10.97
CA VAL A 301 3.86 14.06 11.48
C VAL A 301 4.30 12.88 10.62
N GLU A 302 5.36 13.04 9.85
CA GLU A 302 5.90 11.96 9.02
C GLU A 302 7.09 11.29 9.70
N ALA A 303 7.24 9.98 9.53
CA ALA A 303 8.46 9.28 9.91
C ALA A 303 8.87 8.25 8.87
N ARG A 304 10.17 8.06 8.71
CA ARG A 304 10.74 6.96 7.93
C ARG A 304 11.25 5.89 8.88
N ALA A 305 10.87 4.65 8.64
CA ALA A 305 11.31 3.51 9.44
C ALA A 305 11.81 2.36 8.56
N VAL A 306 12.86 1.67 9.01
CA VAL A 306 13.32 0.40 8.41
C VAL A 306 13.18 -0.67 9.46
N THR A 307 12.39 -1.70 9.17
CA THR A 307 12.06 -2.77 10.11
C THR A 307 12.47 -4.13 9.55
N ASN A 308 12.59 -5.11 10.45
CA ASN A 308 12.49 -6.51 10.05
C ASN A 308 11.09 -6.70 9.48
N GLY A 309 10.99 -7.24 8.26
CA GLY A 309 9.74 -7.21 7.52
C GLY A 309 8.59 -7.89 8.25
N ASP A 310 7.37 -7.41 8.07
CA ASP A 310 6.16 -8.02 8.62
C ASP A 310 5.06 -7.82 7.58
N PRO A 311 4.46 -8.91 7.06
CA PRO A 311 3.56 -8.82 5.92
C PRO A 311 2.26 -8.06 6.22
N ARG A 312 1.96 -7.80 7.50
CA ARG A 312 0.81 -6.98 7.93
C ARG A 312 1.06 -5.48 7.73
N LEU A 313 2.31 -5.05 7.60
CA LEU A 313 2.69 -3.66 7.37
C LEU A 313 2.34 -3.24 5.94
N ARG A 314 1.22 -2.55 5.79
CA ARG A 314 0.69 -2.08 4.50
C ARG A 314 0.06 -0.71 4.64
N PRO A 315 -0.12 0.07 3.55
CA PRO A 315 -0.83 1.34 3.60
C PRO A 315 -2.11 1.25 4.42
N GLY A 316 -2.33 2.24 5.28
CA GLY A 316 -3.43 2.40 6.24
C GLY A 316 -3.52 1.44 7.42
N SER A 317 -2.62 0.46 7.53
CA SER A 317 -2.43 -0.29 8.78
C SER A 317 -1.74 0.55 9.84
N VAL A 318 -1.74 0.07 11.09
CA VAL A 318 -1.03 0.70 12.20
C VAL A 318 0.13 -0.17 12.67
N VAL A 319 1.17 0.47 13.19
CA VAL A 319 2.34 -0.17 13.81
C VAL A 319 2.61 0.49 15.14
N ASP A 320 2.89 -0.30 16.19
CA ASP A 320 3.30 0.21 17.50
C ASP A 320 4.83 0.29 17.57
N VAL A 321 5.34 1.51 17.68
CA VAL A 321 6.77 1.81 17.74
C VAL A 321 7.20 1.95 19.20
N GLN A 322 8.15 1.13 19.64
CA GLN A 322 8.65 1.09 21.00
C GLN A 322 10.18 1.16 21.09
N GLY A 323 10.68 1.38 22.30
CA GLY A 323 12.09 1.23 22.66
C GLY A 323 12.80 2.57 22.89
N ASP A 324 13.71 2.55 23.86
CA ASP A 324 14.31 3.76 24.44
C ASP A 324 15.12 4.57 23.41
N ALA A 325 15.63 3.92 22.35
CA ALA A 325 16.43 4.57 21.33
C ALA A 325 15.61 5.36 20.29
N VAL A 326 14.28 5.23 20.26
CA VAL A 326 13.38 5.95 19.33
C VAL A 326 13.10 7.38 19.80
N GLY A 327 13.22 7.64 21.10
CA GLY A 327 12.84 8.89 21.75
C GLY A 327 11.36 8.92 22.16
N GLU A 328 11.07 9.47 23.34
CA GLU A 328 9.76 9.38 24.00
C GLU A 328 8.61 9.94 23.15
N SER A 329 8.84 11.03 22.42
CA SER A 329 7.83 11.65 21.54
C SER A 329 7.39 10.76 20.37
N ASN A 330 8.26 9.83 19.97
CA ASN A 330 8.06 8.99 18.80
C ASN A 330 7.48 7.62 19.13
N LEU A 331 7.29 7.31 20.42
CA LEU A 331 6.73 6.06 20.88
C LEU A 331 5.22 5.98 20.61
N GLY A 332 4.70 4.75 20.46
CA GLY A 332 3.28 4.46 20.30
C GLY A 332 2.87 4.17 18.85
N LEU A 333 1.57 4.30 18.57
CA LEU A 333 0.99 3.95 17.28
C LEU A 333 1.36 4.92 16.16
N TRP A 334 1.69 4.39 15.00
CA TRP A 334 1.89 5.13 13.75
C TRP A 334 1.07 4.49 12.65
N MET A 335 0.52 5.29 11.73
CA MET A 335 -0.15 4.78 10.55
C MET A 335 0.85 4.60 9.41
N VAL A 336 0.82 3.47 8.72
CA VAL A 336 1.66 3.23 7.54
C VAL A 336 1.03 3.92 6.33
N ARG A 337 1.76 4.84 5.67
CA ARG A 337 1.34 5.50 4.42
C ARG A 337 1.83 4.75 3.19
N SER A 338 3.05 4.24 3.26
CA SER A 338 3.64 3.37 2.24
C SER A 338 4.55 2.34 2.88
N ALA A 339 4.69 1.21 2.20
CA ALA A 339 5.55 0.11 2.61
C ALA A 339 6.27 -0.46 1.38
N VAL A 340 7.58 -0.70 1.53
CA VAL A 340 8.39 -1.44 0.57
C VAL A 340 8.93 -2.68 1.26
N HIS A 341 8.40 -3.83 0.90
CA HIS A 341 8.84 -5.13 1.39
C HIS A 341 9.93 -5.67 0.49
N LYS A 342 11.07 -6.07 1.06
CA LYS A 342 12.19 -6.65 0.32
C LYS A 342 12.61 -7.97 0.95
N ILE A 343 12.51 -9.04 0.18
CA ILE A 343 12.93 -10.39 0.56
C ILE A 343 14.00 -10.85 -0.42
N ASN A 344 15.12 -11.31 0.12
CA ASN A 344 16.18 -11.96 -0.64
C ASN A 344 16.38 -13.37 -0.10
N VAL A 345 16.01 -14.37 -0.89
CA VAL A 345 16.12 -15.80 -0.57
C VAL A 345 17.50 -16.30 -0.98
N ASN A 346 18.24 -16.83 -0.03
CA ASN A 346 19.51 -17.49 -0.30
C ASN A 346 19.33 -19.01 -0.20
N LEU A 347 19.27 -19.70 -1.35
CA LEU A 347 19.01 -21.14 -1.38
C LEU A 347 20.16 -21.96 -0.79
N LEU A 348 21.41 -21.54 -1.01
CA LEU A 348 22.62 -22.23 -0.53
C LEU A 348 22.83 -22.02 0.98
N TYR A 349 22.49 -20.83 1.46
CA TYR A 349 22.64 -20.44 2.85
C TYR A 349 21.33 -19.84 3.36
N PRO A 350 20.30 -20.65 3.66
CA PRO A 350 18.99 -20.12 4.05
C PRO A 350 19.00 -19.25 5.30
N GLN A 351 20.04 -19.37 6.15
CA GLN A 351 20.29 -18.47 7.28
C GLN A 351 20.68 -17.04 6.88
N LYS A 352 21.10 -16.83 5.63
CA LYS A 352 21.39 -15.51 5.04
C LYS A 352 20.18 -14.91 4.32
N THR A 353 19.03 -15.58 4.32
CA THR A 353 17.80 -15.02 3.76
C THR A 353 17.37 -13.80 4.59
N THR A 354 17.10 -12.69 3.93
CA THR A 354 16.75 -11.42 4.59
C THR A 354 15.34 -11.01 4.24
N TYR A 355 14.60 -10.46 5.20
CA TYR A 355 13.34 -9.76 4.98
C TYR A 355 13.33 -8.43 5.72
N THR A 356 13.19 -7.36 4.97
CA THR A 356 13.13 -5.97 5.48
C THR A 356 11.89 -5.27 4.94
N ALA A 357 11.30 -4.38 5.74
CA ALA A 357 10.26 -3.47 5.29
C ALA A 357 10.66 -2.02 5.55
N THR A 358 10.67 -1.21 4.51
CA THR A 358 10.87 0.25 4.60
C THR A 358 9.50 0.92 4.60
N LEU A 359 9.23 1.75 5.61
CA LEU A 359 7.92 2.35 5.85
C LEU A 359 8.03 3.86 5.79
N VAL A 360 7.01 4.48 5.22
CA VAL A 360 6.66 5.88 5.49
C VAL A 360 5.45 5.85 6.43
N LEU A 361 5.59 6.52 7.56
CA LEU A 361 4.66 6.53 8.67
C LEU A 361 4.07 7.92 8.85
N GLY A 362 2.85 7.99 9.39
CA GLY A 362 2.12 9.23 9.60
C GLY A 362 1.40 9.27 10.96
N ARG A 363 1.30 10.46 11.57
CA ARG A 363 0.41 10.76 12.71
C ARG A 363 -0.29 12.10 12.55
N ASN A 364 -1.47 12.19 13.15
CA ASN A 364 -2.26 13.42 13.24
C ASN A 364 -1.97 14.25 14.50
N ASP A 365 -1.12 13.76 15.40
CA ASP A 365 -0.67 14.45 16.61
C ASP A 365 0.81 14.15 16.85
N ALA A 366 1.52 15.09 17.49
CA ALA A 366 2.97 15.01 17.74
C ALA A 366 3.39 13.82 18.61
N ARG A 367 2.48 13.30 19.45
CA ARG A 367 2.76 12.22 20.42
C ARG A 367 1.91 10.99 20.23
N LYS A 368 0.70 11.12 19.68
CA LYS A 368 -0.23 10.00 19.53
C LYS A 368 -0.83 9.92 18.13
N LEU A 369 -1.43 8.77 17.85
CA LEU A 369 -2.32 8.58 16.72
C LEU A 369 -3.74 8.50 17.27
N ASP A 370 -4.59 9.44 16.88
CA ASP A 370 -5.98 9.50 17.34
C ASP A 370 -6.91 9.34 16.13
N LEU A 371 -7.22 8.10 15.79
CA LEU A 371 -7.89 7.75 14.54
C LEU A 371 -9.05 6.79 14.76
N LYS A 372 -10.03 6.86 13.85
CA LYS A 372 -11.18 5.95 13.86
C LYS A 372 -10.72 4.59 13.36
N VAL A 373 -11.10 3.52 14.04
CA VAL A 373 -10.79 2.16 13.60
C VAL A 373 -12.00 1.60 12.88
N GLN A 374 -11.81 1.19 11.62
CA GLN A 374 -12.88 0.48 10.92
C GLN A 374 -13.09 -0.87 11.58
N GLN A 375 -14.34 -1.27 11.76
CA GLN A 375 -14.61 -2.61 12.25
C GLN A 375 -14.08 -3.63 11.24
N PRO A 376 -13.24 -4.58 11.67
CA PRO A 376 -12.71 -5.60 10.80
C PRO A 376 -13.85 -6.49 10.28
N PRO A 377 -13.71 -7.07 9.08
CA PRO A 377 -14.62 -8.10 8.59
C PRO A 377 -14.79 -9.20 9.64
N VAL A 378 -16.03 -9.65 9.87
CA VAL A 378 -16.26 -10.89 10.63
C VAL A 378 -15.70 -12.09 9.86
N ASN A 379 -15.70 -12.04 8.52
CA ASN A 379 -14.99 -12.96 7.63
C ASN A 379 -14.68 -12.22 6.31
N PRO A 380 -13.41 -11.91 5.97
CA PRO A 380 -13.10 -11.35 4.66
C PRO A 380 -13.38 -12.39 3.57
N ALA A 381 -13.85 -11.95 2.40
CA ALA A 381 -14.07 -12.86 1.29
C ALA A 381 -12.70 -13.40 0.82
N PRO A 382 -12.50 -14.72 0.74
CA PRO A 382 -11.25 -15.25 0.23
C PRO A 382 -11.07 -14.84 -1.23
N THR A 383 -9.82 -14.61 -1.62
CA THR A 383 -9.43 -14.37 -3.01
C THR A 383 -9.36 -15.70 -3.74
N VAL A 384 -10.11 -15.81 -4.84
CA VAL A 384 -10.20 -17.02 -5.67
C VAL A 384 -9.87 -16.69 -7.12
N LEU A 385 -9.27 -17.65 -7.84
CA LEU A 385 -8.99 -17.50 -9.27
C LEU A 385 -10.18 -18.04 -10.08
N VAL A 386 -10.83 -17.17 -10.86
CA VAL A 386 -11.97 -17.53 -11.73
C VAL A 386 -11.72 -17.01 -13.13
N ASN A 387 -11.62 -17.93 -14.10
CA ASN A 387 -11.35 -17.62 -15.51
C ASN A 387 -10.12 -16.73 -15.70
N GLY A 388 -9.01 -17.09 -15.03
CA GLY A 388 -7.75 -16.35 -15.11
C GLY A 388 -7.75 -14.98 -14.43
N ARG A 389 -8.78 -14.67 -13.59
CA ARG A 389 -8.86 -13.41 -12.85
C ARG A 389 -9.07 -13.67 -11.36
N TRP A 390 -8.29 -12.98 -10.54
CA TRP A 390 -8.50 -12.89 -9.09
C TRP A 390 -9.81 -12.17 -8.79
N ARG A 391 -10.68 -12.82 -8.00
CA ARG A 391 -11.97 -12.29 -7.57
C ARG A 391 -12.17 -12.56 -6.09
N ALA A 392 -12.94 -11.69 -5.44
CA ALA A 392 -13.48 -12.03 -4.13
C ALA A 392 -14.51 -13.16 -4.32
N ALA A 393 -14.45 -14.21 -3.50
CA ALA A 393 -15.39 -15.33 -3.57
C ALA A 393 -16.86 -14.87 -3.42
N TYR A 394 -17.07 -13.78 -2.68
CA TYR A 394 -18.34 -13.07 -2.58
C TYR A 394 -18.08 -11.57 -2.41
N THR A 395 -18.91 -10.74 -3.04
CA THR A 395 -18.85 -9.28 -2.95
C THR A 395 -19.80 -8.72 -1.89
N GLY A 396 -20.75 -9.53 -1.43
CA GLY A 396 -21.75 -9.19 -0.42
C GLY A 396 -21.23 -9.43 1.01
N GLY A 397 -20.54 -8.43 1.56
CA GLY A 397 -20.39 -8.30 3.00
C GLY A 397 -20.96 -6.95 3.40
N LEU A 398 -22.18 -6.95 3.93
CA LEU A 398 -22.72 -5.77 4.62
C LEU A 398 -21.73 -5.40 5.74
N SER A 399 -21.23 -4.17 5.69
CA SER A 399 -20.61 -3.48 6.83
C SER A 399 -21.69 -2.99 7.77
#